data_AF-A0A2D9JEA7-F1
#
_entry.id   AF-A0A2D9JEA7-F1
#
_cell.length_a   1.000
_cell.length_b   1.000
_cell.length_c   1.000
_cell.angle_alpha   90.00
_cell.angle_beta   90.00
_cell.angle_gamma   90.00
#
_symmetry.space_group_name_H-M   'P 1'
#
loop_
_entity.id
_entity.type
_entity.pdbx_description
1 polymer ?
#
loop_
_entity_poly.entity_id
_entity_poly.type
_entity_poly.pdbx_seq_one_letter_code
_entity_poly.pdbx_strand_id
1 'polypeptide(L)'
;MKKLSLAGIAFFLLACSNTWAQTPTFSDADWPWWRGPGRQGHAVGEQDPPTQWSDSADAKQNIVWKVPLADRGHGSPILLGDRVYLQVADKARDSQFLVCLNRDNGELVWEAVVHQGEFDGIDKREPNTKASWASCTPATDGERVFVNFYFDRAVYTSAVSLEGELLWQQKLCRYQIHQGYGSSPTIYENLVIASADNKAGGQVVGMDQVTGEVVWRHQRPKEPNYASPVVLSVAGKDQLILTGCDLVTSLDPMTGKVNWEIEGATTECVTTTVTDGQHVFSSGGYPDNHISAVVADGSGEVAWEVGTRVYVPSMLEKDGHLFMTLDAGVAMCVDCQTGETKWKARLGGDFTSSPVLVNDRIYAVNEEGKCYIFRADPERFESIGENQLGDSVMSTPTISGGRIYLRVGVQEGGKRQEYLYCIGE
;
A
#
# COMPACT_ATOMS: atom_id res chain seq x y z
N MET A 1 -24.02 33.51 -70.03
CA MET A 1 -24.64 32.89 -68.85
C MET A 1 -23.67 31.86 -68.29
N LYS A 2 -22.97 32.18 -67.20
CA LYS A 2 -21.98 31.29 -66.55
C LYS A 2 -22.70 30.48 -65.47
N LYS A 3 -22.58 29.15 -65.51
CA LYS A 3 -23.07 28.22 -64.49
C LYS A 3 -22.02 28.09 -63.37
N LEU A 4 -22.42 28.31 -62.12
CA LEU A 4 -21.64 27.93 -60.93
C LEU A 4 -21.99 26.48 -60.54
N SER A 5 -20.98 25.66 -60.23
CA SER A 5 -21.14 24.36 -59.58
C SER A 5 -21.11 24.52 -58.06
N LEU A 6 -22.09 23.93 -57.36
CA LEU A 6 -22.03 23.73 -55.91
C LEU A 6 -21.16 22.50 -55.60
N ALA A 7 -20.16 22.67 -54.74
CA ALA A 7 -19.42 21.58 -54.11
C ALA A 7 -20.16 21.12 -52.84
N GLY A 8 -20.40 19.82 -52.72
CA GLY A 8 -20.96 19.20 -51.52
C GLY A 8 -19.86 18.97 -50.47
N ILE A 9 -20.06 19.48 -49.27
CA ILE A 9 -19.23 19.20 -48.10
C ILE A 9 -19.84 18.00 -47.38
N ALA A 10 -19.11 16.89 -47.32
CA ALA A 10 -19.46 15.73 -46.51
C ALA A 10 -18.92 15.93 -45.08
N PHE A 11 -19.82 16.02 -44.11
CA PHE A 11 -19.48 15.98 -42.68
C PHE A 11 -19.21 14.52 -42.27
N PHE A 12 -17.96 14.19 -41.95
CA PHE A 12 -17.63 12.98 -41.21
C PHE A 12 -17.90 13.23 -39.71
N LEU A 13 -18.97 12.64 -39.19
CA LEU A 13 -19.19 12.52 -37.75
C LEU A 13 -18.23 11.43 -37.23
N LEU A 14 -17.14 11.83 -36.57
CA LEU A 14 -16.42 10.92 -35.68
C LEU A 14 -17.32 10.62 -34.48
N ALA A 15 -17.85 9.41 -34.43
CA ALA A 15 -18.44 8.88 -33.21
C ALA A 15 -17.29 8.57 -32.24
N CYS A 16 -17.07 9.45 -31.25
CA CYS A 16 -16.28 9.09 -30.08
C CYS A 16 -17.07 7.99 -29.34
N SER A 17 -16.66 6.75 -29.49
CA SER A 17 -17.07 5.68 -28.60
C SER A 17 -16.50 5.99 -27.22
N ASN A 18 -17.34 6.46 -26.30
CA ASN A 18 -17.03 6.46 -24.88
C ASN A 18 -16.99 4.99 -24.43
N THR A 19 -15.85 4.32 -24.66
CA THR A 19 -15.47 3.14 -23.88
C THR A 19 -15.24 3.65 -22.47
N TRP A 20 -16.23 3.44 -21.60
CA TRP A 20 -16.05 3.56 -20.17
C TRP A 20 -14.91 2.62 -19.81
N ALA A 21 -13.80 3.18 -19.31
CA ALA A 21 -12.69 2.37 -18.83
C ALA A 21 -13.24 1.47 -17.72
N GLN A 22 -13.13 0.16 -17.89
CA GLN A 22 -13.55 -0.78 -16.87
C GLN A 22 -12.42 -0.90 -15.85
N THR A 23 -12.78 -0.90 -14.57
CA THR A 23 -11.88 -1.28 -13.48
C THR A 23 -11.14 -2.58 -13.85
N PRO A 24 -9.80 -2.61 -13.72
CA PRO A 24 -9.02 -3.77 -14.11
C PRO A 24 -9.47 -5.02 -13.35
N THR A 25 -9.66 -6.11 -14.08
CA THR A 25 -10.02 -7.42 -13.50
C THR A 25 -8.75 -8.24 -13.30
N PHE A 26 -8.61 -8.81 -12.11
CA PHE A 26 -7.46 -9.61 -11.71
C PHE A 26 -7.91 -11.03 -11.37
N SER A 27 -7.01 -12.00 -11.54
CA SER A 27 -7.25 -13.35 -11.05
C SER A 27 -7.13 -13.41 -9.52
N ASP A 28 -7.70 -14.44 -8.89
CA ASP A 28 -7.52 -14.66 -7.45
C ASP A 28 -6.05 -14.89 -7.05
N ALA A 29 -5.20 -15.23 -8.02
CA ALA A 29 -3.77 -15.41 -7.84
C ALA A 29 -2.97 -14.10 -7.96
N ASP A 30 -3.60 -12.98 -8.28
CA ASP A 30 -2.94 -11.68 -8.40
C ASP A 30 -3.04 -10.87 -7.11
N TRP A 31 -2.10 -9.95 -6.94
CA TRP A 31 -2.04 -9.02 -5.82
C TRP A 31 -1.60 -7.66 -6.37
N PRO A 32 -2.52 -6.88 -6.95
CA PRO A 32 -2.16 -5.81 -7.88
C PRO A 32 -1.61 -4.54 -7.21
N TRP A 33 -1.84 -4.35 -5.92
CA TRP A 33 -1.51 -3.11 -5.21
C TRP A 33 -1.40 -3.32 -3.70
N TRP A 34 -1.03 -2.24 -3.00
CA TRP A 34 -0.99 -2.18 -1.54
C TRP A 34 -2.28 -2.74 -0.91
N ARG A 35 -2.10 -3.64 0.07
CA ARG A 35 -3.18 -4.34 0.81
C ARG A 35 -4.10 -5.25 -0.02
N GLY A 36 -3.62 -5.72 -1.16
CA GLY A 36 -4.26 -6.80 -1.93
C GLY A 36 -5.49 -6.36 -2.71
N PRO A 37 -6.14 -7.29 -3.43
CA PRO A 37 -7.21 -6.96 -4.39
C PRO A 37 -8.33 -6.10 -3.79
N GLY A 38 -8.75 -6.41 -2.56
CA GLY A 38 -9.78 -5.65 -1.83
C GLY A 38 -9.28 -4.40 -1.10
N ARG A 39 -7.97 -4.11 -1.10
CA ARG A 39 -7.31 -2.97 -0.40
C ARG A 39 -7.42 -2.97 1.12
N GLN A 40 -8.00 -4.03 1.68
CA GLN A 40 -8.23 -4.16 3.12
C GLN A 40 -7.24 -5.11 3.80
N GLY A 41 -6.28 -5.68 3.07
CA GLY A 41 -5.28 -6.61 3.59
C GLY A 41 -5.73 -8.07 3.54
N HIS A 42 -6.65 -8.40 2.63
CA HIS A 42 -7.21 -9.75 2.47
C HIS A 42 -6.62 -10.42 1.23
N ALA A 43 -6.14 -11.63 1.41
CA ALA A 43 -5.94 -12.55 0.31
C ALA A 43 -7.31 -13.08 -0.17
N VAL A 44 -7.45 -13.27 -1.48
CA VAL A 44 -8.70 -13.71 -2.12
C VAL A 44 -8.62 -15.18 -2.51
N GLY A 45 -9.79 -15.82 -2.65
CA GLY A 45 -9.90 -17.26 -2.92
C GLY A 45 -9.54 -18.13 -1.71
N GLU A 46 -9.95 -19.39 -1.75
CA GLU A 46 -9.52 -20.39 -0.76
C GLU A 46 -8.08 -20.80 -1.06
N GLN A 47 -7.16 -20.46 -0.17
CA GLN A 47 -5.75 -20.81 -0.29
C GLN A 47 -5.16 -21.18 1.08
N ASP A 48 -4.20 -22.11 1.08
CA ASP A 48 -3.61 -22.66 2.31
C ASP A 48 -2.10 -22.40 2.36
N PRO A 49 -1.68 -21.14 2.60
CA PRO A 49 -0.26 -20.82 2.74
C PRO A 49 0.34 -21.54 3.96
N PRO A 50 1.63 -21.89 3.92
CA PRO A 50 2.26 -22.65 4.99
C PRO A 50 2.17 -21.90 6.33
N THR A 51 2.09 -22.66 7.42
CA THR A 51 2.10 -22.12 8.79
C THR A 51 3.43 -22.35 9.50
N GLN A 52 4.35 -23.05 8.84
CA GLN A 52 5.68 -23.36 9.34
C GLN A 52 6.69 -23.19 8.19
N TRP A 53 7.82 -22.53 8.43
CA TRP A 53 8.93 -22.42 7.48
C TRP A 53 10.24 -22.16 8.21
N SER A 54 11.35 -22.43 7.54
CA SER A 54 12.68 -22.14 8.05
C SER A 54 13.67 -21.95 6.90
N ASP A 55 14.57 -20.99 7.04
CA ASP A 55 15.72 -20.79 6.15
C ASP A 55 17.03 -20.76 6.97
N SER A 56 17.14 -21.68 7.93
CA SER A 56 18.34 -21.84 8.75
C SER A 56 19.34 -22.80 8.09
N ALA A 57 20.58 -22.79 8.59
CA ALA A 57 21.60 -23.74 8.13
C ALA A 57 21.21 -25.20 8.40
N ASP A 58 20.49 -25.45 9.50
CA ASP A 58 20.14 -26.79 9.98
C ASP A 58 18.73 -27.25 9.54
N ALA A 59 17.88 -26.32 9.08
CA ALA A 59 16.54 -26.62 8.59
C ALA A 59 16.14 -25.65 7.47
N LYS A 60 15.85 -26.21 6.30
CA LYS A 60 15.17 -25.51 5.19
C LYS A 60 13.81 -26.14 4.96
N GLN A 61 12.76 -25.36 5.17
CA GLN A 61 11.37 -25.80 5.04
C GLN A 61 10.55 -24.69 4.40
N ASN A 62 9.75 -25.05 3.41
CA ASN A 62 8.78 -24.17 2.75
C ASN A 62 9.38 -22.86 2.20
N ILE A 63 10.64 -22.91 1.74
CA ILE A 63 11.29 -21.82 1.00
C ILE A 63 11.40 -22.24 -0.45
N VAL A 64 10.57 -21.66 -1.32
CA VAL A 64 10.56 -21.95 -2.76
C VAL A 64 11.79 -21.32 -3.41
N TRP A 65 12.01 -20.03 -3.13
CA TRP A 65 13.20 -19.29 -3.54
C TRP A 65 13.43 -18.08 -2.65
N LYS A 66 14.66 -17.56 -2.69
CA LYS A 66 15.02 -16.25 -2.17
C LYS A 66 16.03 -15.58 -3.09
N VAL A 67 15.91 -14.28 -3.30
CA VAL A 67 16.82 -13.51 -4.15
C VAL A 67 17.34 -12.26 -3.44
N PRO A 68 18.62 -11.91 -3.59
CA PRO A 68 19.17 -10.71 -2.97
C PRO A 68 18.60 -9.46 -3.63
N LEU A 69 18.30 -8.45 -2.82
CA LEU A 69 17.91 -7.11 -3.24
C LEU A 69 19.01 -6.11 -2.88
N ALA A 70 19.09 -5.03 -3.66
CA ALA A 70 19.98 -3.92 -3.35
C ALA A 70 19.37 -2.99 -2.30
N ASP A 71 20.18 -2.65 -1.29
CA ASP A 71 19.89 -1.70 -0.18
C ASP A 71 18.53 -1.90 0.53
N ARG A 72 18.30 -1.16 1.61
CA ARG A 72 17.07 -1.23 2.40
C ARG A 72 15.86 -0.71 1.60
N GLY A 73 14.77 -1.48 1.59
CA GLY A 73 13.46 -1.07 1.09
C GLY A 73 12.34 -1.57 2.01
N HIS A 74 11.22 -0.84 2.10
CA HIS A 74 10.08 -1.23 2.96
C HIS A 74 8.79 -1.52 2.18
N GLY A 75 8.74 -1.17 0.89
CA GLY A 75 7.62 -1.50 0.02
C GLY A 75 7.39 -3.01 -0.11
N SER A 76 6.13 -3.40 -0.27
CA SER A 76 5.74 -4.80 -0.48
C SER A 76 5.78 -5.14 -1.98
N PRO A 77 5.99 -6.41 -2.36
CA PRO A 77 5.87 -6.82 -3.76
C PRO A 77 4.39 -6.80 -4.21
N ILE A 78 4.16 -6.63 -5.51
CA ILE A 78 2.85 -6.92 -6.13
C ILE A 78 2.99 -8.09 -7.10
N LEU A 79 1.88 -8.77 -7.38
CA LEU A 79 1.83 -9.96 -8.22
C LEU A 79 0.86 -9.75 -9.38
N LEU A 80 1.29 -10.10 -10.58
CA LEU A 80 0.44 -10.16 -11.78
C LEU A 80 0.87 -11.35 -12.63
N GLY A 81 0.01 -12.34 -12.77
CA GLY A 81 0.29 -13.59 -13.48
C GLY A 81 1.53 -14.30 -12.93
N ASP A 82 2.51 -14.50 -13.81
CA ASP A 82 3.79 -15.16 -13.53
C ASP A 82 4.90 -14.16 -13.11
N ARG A 83 4.53 -12.91 -12.77
CA ARG A 83 5.47 -11.85 -12.42
C ARG A 83 5.30 -11.33 -10.99
N VAL A 84 6.43 -10.95 -10.41
CA VAL A 84 6.53 -10.18 -9.17
C VAL A 84 7.14 -8.83 -9.50
N TYR A 85 6.52 -7.73 -9.04
CA TYR A 85 7.05 -6.38 -9.21
C TYR A 85 7.38 -5.75 -7.87
N LEU A 86 8.53 -5.10 -7.77
CA LEU A 86 9.00 -4.52 -6.51
C LEU A 86 9.86 -3.28 -6.73
N GLN A 87 9.58 -2.21 -5.99
CA GLN A 87 10.42 -1.00 -5.99
C GLN A 87 11.69 -1.23 -5.19
N VAL A 88 12.83 -0.82 -5.74
CA VAL A 88 14.16 -0.92 -5.13
C VAL A 88 14.88 0.41 -5.29
N ALA A 89 15.73 0.74 -4.33
CA ALA A 89 16.65 1.87 -4.39
C ALA A 89 18.04 1.37 -4.03
N ASP A 90 19.06 1.78 -4.78
CA ASP A 90 20.44 1.37 -4.56
C ASP A 90 21.33 2.60 -4.48
N LYS A 91 21.81 2.91 -3.27
CA LYS A 91 22.72 4.04 -3.02
C LYS A 91 24.07 3.87 -3.72
N ALA A 92 24.55 2.64 -3.91
CA ALA A 92 25.82 2.38 -4.58
C ALA A 92 25.73 2.61 -6.09
N ARG A 93 24.58 2.27 -6.70
CA ARG A 93 24.27 2.57 -8.11
C ARG A 93 23.69 3.96 -8.33
N ASP A 94 23.39 4.67 -7.24
CA ASP A 94 22.73 5.97 -7.25
C ASP A 94 21.46 5.97 -8.10
N SER A 95 20.60 4.94 -7.92
CA SER A 95 19.38 4.78 -8.71
C SER A 95 18.19 4.24 -7.92
N GLN A 96 16.99 4.62 -8.35
CA GLN A 96 15.71 4.03 -7.94
C GLN A 96 15.07 3.35 -9.14
N PHE A 97 14.60 2.12 -8.96
CA PHE A 97 14.14 1.27 -10.06
C PHE A 97 13.02 0.32 -9.64
N LEU A 98 12.31 -0.17 -10.65
CA LEU A 98 11.34 -1.25 -10.53
C LEU A 98 12.00 -2.54 -11.03
N VAL A 99 11.98 -3.59 -10.21
CA VAL A 99 12.38 -4.93 -10.65
C VAL A 99 11.14 -5.74 -11.03
N CYS A 100 11.28 -6.56 -12.07
CA CYS A 100 10.33 -7.61 -12.42
C CYS A 100 11.03 -8.96 -12.29
N LEU A 101 10.46 -9.85 -11.49
CA LEU A 101 10.98 -11.19 -11.24
C LEU A 101 9.98 -12.23 -11.73
N ASN A 102 10.49 -13.39 -12.13
CA ASN A 102 9.65 -14.56 -12.37
C ASN A 102 9.11 -15.07 -11.03
N ARG A 103 7.79 -15.27 -10.95
CA ARG A 103 7.09 -15.64 -9.71
C ARG A 103 7.43 -17.04 -9.20
N ASP A 104 7.79 -17.96 -10.09
CA ASP A 104 8.02 -19.36 -9.76
C ASP A 104 9.45 -19.65 -9.28
N ASN A 105 10.44 -18.90 -9.76
CA ASN A 105 11.85 -19.15 -9.44
C ASN A 105 12.62 -17.93 -8.91
N GLY A 106 12.01 -16.75 -8.90
CA GLY A 106 12.61 -15.50 -8.43
C GLY A 106 13.62 -14.87 -9.39
N GLU A 107 13.87 -15.47 -10.56
CA GLU A 107 14.85 -14.96 -11.52
C GLU A 107 14.47 -13.55 -12.00
N LEU A 108 15.47 -12.67 -12.09
CA LEU A 108 15.30 -11.34 -12.64
C LEU A 108 14.91 -11.43 -14.12
N VAL A 109 13.74 -10.91 -14.46
CA VAL A 109 13.27 -10.79 -15.85
C VAL A 109 13.81 -9.51 -16.44
N TRP A 110 13.57 -8.39 -15.75
CA TRP A 110 14.10 -7.07 -16.13
C TRP A 110 14.17 -6.14 -14.94
N GLU A 111 14.93 -5.06 -15.12
CA GLU A 111 14.98 -3.92 -14.21
C GLU A 111 14.76 -2.64 -15.02
N ALA A 112 13.86 -1.77 -14.56
CA ALA A 112 13.58 -0.48 -15.16
C ALA A 112 14.05 0.64 -14.23
N VAL A 113 15.11 1.36 -14.63
CA VAL A 113 15.58 2.56 -13.91
C VAL A 113 14.54 3.66 -14.06
N VAL A 114 13.98 4.11 -12.93
CA VAL A 114 12.96 5.16 -12.86
C VAL A 114 13.60 6.51 -12.58
N HIS A 115 14.58 6.54 -11.68
CA HIS A 115 15.36 7.73 -11.36
C HIS A 115 16.85 7.40 -11.20
N GLN A 116 17.70 8.33 -11.63
CA GLN A 116 19.15 8.26 -11.50
C GLN A 116 19.64 9.53 -10.80
N GLY A 117 20.44 9.37 -9.74
CA GLY A 117 20.91 10.47 -8.92
C GLY A 117 19.92 10.97 -7.89
N GLU A 118 20.32 11.99 -7.13
CA GLU A 118 19.43 12.96 -6.49
C GLU A 118 18.26 12.38 -5.66
N PHE A 119 18.41 11.20 -5.07
CA PHE A 119 17.43 10.66 -4.10
C PHE A 119 18.02 10.51 -2.70
N ASP A 120 19.33 10.30 -2.57
CA ASP A 120 20.06 10.15 -1.29
C ASP A 120 21.01 11.32 -1.02
N GLY A 121 21.30 11.61 0.26
CA GLY A 121 22.31 12.61 0.65
C GLY A 121 21.96 14.08 0.37
N ILE A 122 20.79 14.38 -0.19
CA ILE A 122 20.34 15.75 -0.43
C ILE A 122 20.03 16.46 0.89
N ASP A 123 20.51 17.70 1.03
CA ASP A 123 20.30 18.57 2.19
C ASP A 123 20.74 17.98 3.55
N LYS A 124 21.56 16.92 3.54
CA LYS A 124 21.99 16.14 4.72
C LYS A 124 20.83 15.60 5.57
N ARG A 125 19.64 15.44 4.99
CA ARG A 125 18.48 14.88 5.69
C ARG A 125 18.28 13.44 5.26
N GLU A 126 18.64 12.53 6.15
CA GLU A 126 18.27 11.12 5.99
C GLU A 126 16.80 10.93 6.40
N PRO A 127 16.07 9.99 5.76
CA PRO A 127 14.82 9.49 6.30
C PRO A 127 15.08 8.84 7.66
N ASN A 128 14.02 8.75 8.47
CA ASN A 128 14.08 8.03 9.73
C ASN A 128 14.38 6.53 9.49
N THR A 129 14.70 5.81 10.56
CA THR A 129 15.04 4.37 10.47
C THR A 129 13.88 3.49 10.01
N LYS A 130 12.63 3.96 10.13
CA LYS A 130 11.41 3.27 9.69
C LYS A 130 10.99 3.62 8.25
N ALA A 131 11.73 4.47 7.56
CA ALA A 131 11.55 4.81 6.16
C ALA A 131 12.77 4.38 5.33
N SER A 132 12.57 4.28 4.03
CA SER A 132 13.60 3.93 3.04
C SER A 132 13.39 4.73 1.76
N TRP A 133 14.35 4.66 0.84
CA TRP A 133 14.20 5.23 -0.49
C TRP A 133 13.32 4.40 -1.44
N ALA A 134 12.79 3.27 -0.95
CA ALA A 134 11.85 2.38 -1.64
C ALA A 134 10.76 1.89 -0.67
N SER A 135 10.11 2.83 0.04
CA SER A 135 9.08 2.50 1.05
C SER A 135 7.71 2.20 0.46
N CYS A 136 7.45 2.68 -0.76
CA CYS A 136 6.15 2.54 -1.41
C CYS A 136 5.98 1.13 -2.00
N THR A 137 4.75 0.62 -1.96
CA THR A 137 4.33 -0.57 -2.71
C THR A 137 3.87 -0.14 -4.10
N PRO A 138 4.28 -0.79 -5.21
CA PRO A 138 3.76 -0.47 -6.54
C PRO A 138 2.26 -0.74 -6.66
N ALA A 139 1.65 -0.29 -7.76
CA ALA A 139 0.30 -0.68 -8.15
C ALA A 139 0.28 -1.04 -9.64
N THR A 140 -0.59 -1.97 -10.08
CA THR A 140 -0.77 -2.27 -11.51
C THR A 140 -2.24 -2.22 -11.89
N ASP A 141 -2.51 -1.80 -13.12
CA ASP A 141 -3.83 -1.94 -13.75
C ASP A 141 -3.90 -3.14 -14.72
N GLY A 142 -2.90 -4.02 -14.70
CA GLY A 142 -2.81 -5.16 -15.61
C GLY A 142 -2.11 -4.86 -16.94
N GLU A 143 -1.78 -3.59 -17.25
CA GLU A 143 -1.00 -3.20 -18.44
C GLU A 143 0.25 -2.38 -18.08
N ARG A 144 0.20 -1.67 -16.95
CA ARG A 144 1.24 -0.76 -16.48
C ARG A 144 1.48 -0.98 -14.99
N VAL A 145 2.67 -0.66 -14.53
CA VAL A 145 3.04 -0.62 -13.12
C VAL A 145 3.36 0.80 -12.72
N PHE A 146 2.66 1.31 -11.72
CA PHE A 146 2.80 2.64 -11.15
C PHE A 146 3.63 2.60 -9.89
N VAL A 147 4.59 3.53 -9.80
CA VAL A 147 5.52 3.65 -8.67
C VAL A 147 5.58 5.09 -8.18
N ASN A 148 5.71 5.25 -6.86
CA ASN A 148 5.89 6.56 -6.24
C ASN A 148 7.26 6.63 -5.58
N PHE A 149 8.10 7.58 -6.01
CA PHE A 149 9.41 7.83 -5.42
C PHE A 149 9.54 9.28 -4.93
N TYR A 150 10.30 9.46 -3.85
CA TYR A 150 10.93 10.74 -3.56
C TYR A 150 12.22 10.84 -4.39
N PHE A 151 12.34 11.91 -5.17
CA PHE A 151 13.49 12.20 -6.03
C PHE A 151 13.60 13.72 -6.22
N ASP A 152 14.82 14.27 -6.19
CA ASP A 152 15.14 15.70 -6.34
C ASP A 152 14.17 16.63 -5.59
N ARG A 153 14.08 16.43 -4.26
CA ARG A 153 13.25 17.26 -3.35
C ARG A 153 11.78 17.34 -3.76
N ALA A 154 11.27 16.29 -4.40
CA ALA A 154 9.92 16.18 -4.88
C ALA A 154 9.43 14.73 -4.82
N VAL A 155 8.12 14.56 -4.90
CA VAL A 155 7.49 13.24 -5.10
C VAL A 155 7.09 13.14 -6.57
N TYR A 156 7.38 11.98 -7.16
CA TYR A 156 7.00 11.61 -8.51
C TYR A 156 6.17 10.33 -8.48
N THR A 157 5.14 10.30 -9.32
CA THR A 157 4.50 9.07 -9.76
C THR A 157 5.01 8.77 -11.17
N SER A 158 5.36 7.53 -11.45
CA SER A 158 5.81 7.09 -12.79
C SER A 158 5.06 5.83 -13.21
N ALA A 159 4.86 5.65 -14.52
CA ALA A 159 4.35 4.41 -15.09
C ALA A 159 5.44 3.68 -15.88
N VAL A 160 5.51 2.37 -15.68
CA VAL A 160 6.40 1.45 -16.38
C VAL A 160 5.54 0.39 -17.08
N SER A 161 5.86 -0.01 -18.31
CA SER A 161 5.17 -1.11 -19.00
C SER A 161 5.48 -2.47 -18.35
N LEU A 162 4.71 -3.51 -18.71
CA LEU A 162 5.01 -4.88 -18.26
C LEU A 162 6.35 -5.41 -18.83
N GLU A 163 6.87 -4.78 -19.87
CA GLU A 163 8.15 -5.08 -20.52
C GLU A 163 9.33 -4.26 -19.95
N GLY A 164 9.08 -3.39 -18.97
CA GLY A 164 10.12 -2.61 -18.29
C GLY A 164 10.47 -1.28 -18.96
N GLU A 165 9.61 -0.76 -19.84
CA GLU A 165 9.80 0.55 -20.45
C GLU A 165 9.19 1.66 -19.58
N LEU A 166 9.96 2.71 -19.29
CA LEU A 166 9.45 3.89 -18.61
C LEU A 166 8.55 4.69 -19.57
N LEU A 167 7.26 4.77 -19.25
CA LEU A 167 6.25 5.38 -20.12
C LEU A 167 6.09 6.87 -19.87
N TRP A 168 5.95 7.25 -18.60
CA TRP A 168 5.82 8.65 -18.19
C TRP A 168 6.24 8.85 -16.73
N GLN A 169 6.56 10.10 -16.39
CA GLN A 169 6.84 10.54 -15.02
C GLN A 169 6.11 11.85 -14.74
N GLN A 170 5.37 11.89 -13.65
CA GLN A 170 4.60 13.06 -13.23
C GLN A 170 5.07 13.52 -11.85
N LYS A 171 5.61 14.74 -11.81
CA LYS A 171 5.92 15.42 -10.55
C LYS A 171 4.62 15.77 -9.83
N LEU A 172 4.44 15.30 -8.60
CA LEU A 172 3.27 15.63 -7.79
C LEU A 172 3.45 17.02 -7.16
N CYS A 173 4.48 17.17 -6.33
CA CYS A 173 4.82 18.42 -5.67
C CYS A 173 6.28 18.41 -5.19
N ARG A 174 6.79 19.58 -4.78
CA ARG A 174 8.00 19.61 -3.95
C ARG A 174 7.68 18.94 -2.62
N TYR A 175 8.65 18.24 -2.05
CA TYR A 175 8.46 17.47 -0.83
C TYR A 175 9.57 17.79 0.15
N GLN A 176 9.17 18.20 1.36
CA GLN A 176 10.10 18.40 2.46
C GLN A 176 10.11 17.14 3.34
N ILE A 177 11.21 16.41 3.33
CA ILE A 177 11.38 15.24 4.20
C ILE A 177 11.28 15.67 5.67
N HIS A 178 10.36 15.03 6.39
CA HIS A 178 10.30 15.01 7.86
C HIS A 178 10.76 13.65 8.41
N GLN A 179 10.03 12.58 8.11
CA GLN A 179 10.36 11.20 8.50
C GLN A 179 10.78 10.35 7.29
N GLY A 180 10.31 10.69 6.09
CA GLY A 180 10.54 9.93 4.87
C GLY A 180 9.37 10.13 3.91
N TYR A 181 9.25 9.25 2.91
CA TYR A 181 8.10 9.16 2.02
C TYR A 181 7.72 7.69 1.82
N GLY A 182 6.43 7.37 1.88
CA GLY A 182 5.94 5.98 1.85
C GLY A 182 4.47 5.82 1.42
N SER A 183 3.88 6.84 0.80
CA SER A 183 2.51 6.76 0.30
C SER A 183 2.47 6.02 -1.05
N SER A 184 1.87 4.83 -1.04
CA SER A 184 1.73 3.98 -2.22
C SER A 184 0.63 4.52 -3.16
N PRO A 185 0.77 4.43 -4.48
CA PRO A 185 -0.28 4.83 -5.41
C PRO A 185 -1.49 3.89 -5.30
N THR A 186 -2.66 4.41 -5.60
CA THR A 186 -3.90 3.62 -5.76
C THR A 186 -4.50 3.86 -7.13
N ILE A 187 -5.25 2.91 -7.66
CA ILE A 187 -5.84 2.98 -9.00
C ILE A 187 -7.35 2.98 -8.86
N TYR A 188 -8.04 3.82 -9.62
CA TYR A 188 -9.49 3.80 -9.66
C TYR A 188 -9.95 4.17 -11.07
N GLU A 189 -10.64 3.23 -11.72
CA GLU A 189 -11.03 3.32 -13.13
C GLU A 189 -9.84 3.70 -14.01
N ASN A 190 -9.89 4.84 -14.71
CA ASN A 190 -8.80 5.33 -15.57
C ASN A 190 -7.77 6.19 -14.85
N LEU A 191 -7.82 6.29 -13.52
CA LEU A 191 -6.94 7.16 -12.74
C LEU A 191 -5.94 6.38 -11.90
N VAL A 192 -4.72 6.88 -11.86
CA VAL A 192 -3.76 6.60 -10.78
C VAL A 192 -3.74 7.80 -9.83
N ILE A 193 -3.91 7.53 -8.55
CA ILE A 193 -4.05 8.52 -7.48
C ILE A 193 -2.91 8.35 -6.50
N ALA A 194 -2.24 9.46 -6.16
CA ALA A 194 -1.13 9.48 -5.23
C ALA A 194 -1.22 10.66 -4.27
N SER A 195 -0.68 10.48 -3.05
CA SER A 195 -0.60 11.56 -2.04
C SER A 195 0.85 11.90 -1.70
N ALA A 196 1.06 13.14 -1.27
CA ALA A 196 2.36 13.69 -0.88
C ALA A 196 2.21 14.73 0.24
N ASP A 197 1.65 14.30 1.38
CA ASP A 197 1.48 15.14 2.55
C ASP A 197 2.82 15.52 3.19
N ASN A 198 3.07 16.82 3.38
CA ASN A 198 4.34 17.33 3.89
C ASN A 198 4.20 18.74 4.49
N LYS A 199 5.22 19.15 5.25
CA LYS A 199 5.26 20.44 5.97
C LYS A 199 5.17 21.70 5.08
N ALA A 200 5.41 21.60 3.77
CA ALA A 200 5.23 22.73 2.85
C ALA A 200 3.81 22.83 2.30
N GLY A 201 2.96 21.82 2.51
CA GLY A 201 1.61 21.67 1.96
C GLY A 201 1.46 20.33 1.27
N GLY A 202 0.54 19.51 1.78
CA GLY A 202 0.21 18.21 1.20
C GLY A 202 -0.70 18.29 -0.02
N GLN A 203 -0.72 17.24 -0.84
CA GLN A 203 -1.61 17.16 -2.00
C GLN A 203 -2.01 15.71 -2.24
N VAL A 204 -3.23 15.51 -2.73
CA VAL A 204 -3.69 14.29 -3.39
C VAL A 204 -3.92 14.62 -4.86
N VAL A 205 -3.41 13.80 -5.75
CA VAL A 205 -3.41 14.05 -7.19
C VAL A 205 -3.98 12.84 -7.91
N GLY A 206 -5.04 13.03 -8.69
CA GLY A 206 -5.53 12.04 -9.65
C GLY A 206 -4.96 12.34 -11.03
N MET A 207 -4.34 11.33 -11.64
CA MET A 207 -3.69 11.41 -12.94
C MET A 207 -4.29 10.38 -13.88
N ASP A 208 -4.41 10.73 -15.16
CA ASP A 208 -4.76 9.76 -16.19
C ASP A 208 -3.69 8.67 -16.27
N GLN A 209 -4.10 7.41 -16.18
CA GLN A 209 -3.18 6.28 -16.03
C GLN A 209 -2.32 6.01 -17.28
N VAL A 210 -2.77 6.47 -18.46
CA VAL A 210 -2.07 6.25 -19.74
C VAL A 210 -1.06 7.35 -20.01
N THR A 211 -1.43 8.59 -19.74
CA THR A 211 -0.64 9.78 -20.13
C THR A 211 0.16 10.39 -18.96
N GLY A 212 -0.24 10.12 -17.72
CA GLY A 212 0.29 10.79 -16.53
C GLY A 212 -0.22 12.22 -16.34
N GLU A 213 -1.10 12.70 -17.24
CA GLU A 213 -1.65 14.05 -17.13
C GLU A 213 -2.51 14.19 -15.87
N VAL A 214 -2.35 15.31 -15.17
CA VAL A 214 -3.11 15.61 -13.96
C VAL A 214 -4.55 15.93 -14.33
N VAL A 215 -5.49 15.12 -13.84
CA VAL A 215 -6.93 15.32 -14.02
C VAL A 215 -7.47 16.24 -12.92
N TRP A 216 -7.07 16.00 -11.68
CA TRP A 216 -7.47 16.82 -10.53
C TRP A 216 -6.41 16.86 -9.45
N ARG A 217 -6.49 17.90 -8.60
CA ARG A 217 -5.68 18.07 -7.39
C ARG A 217 -6.57 18.44 -6.22
N HIS A 218 -6.31 17.84 -5.08
CA HIS A 218 -6.89 18.20 -3.81
C HIS A 218 -5.78 18.66 -2.86
N GLN A 219 -5.87 19.88 -2.35
CA GLN A 219 -4.86 20.44 -1.45
C GLN A 219 -5.10 19.94 -0.02
N ARG A 220 -4.06 19.43 0.62
CA ARG A 220 -4.08 18.97 2.02
C ARG A 220 -3.37 20.00 2.92
N PRO A 221 -3.61 19.96 4.25
CA PRO A 221 -2.94 20.86 5.19
C PRO A 221 -1.41 20.82 5.11
N LYS A 222 -0.75 21.80 5.72
CA LYS A 222 0.71 21.91 5.77
C LYS A 222 1.32 21.03 6.87
N GLU A 223 0.81 19.82 7.01
CA GLU A 223 1.24 18.86 8.01
C GLU A 223 1.85 17.63 7.32
N PRO A 224 2.90 17.03 7.93
CA PRO A 224 3.45 15.77 7.43
C PRO A 224 2.46 14.62 7.66
N ASN A 225 2.38 13.70 6.71
CA ASN A 225 1.60 12.47 6.84
C ASN A 225 2.08 11.45 5.80
N TYR A 226 1.89 10.15 6.06
CA TYR A 226 2.48 9.08 5.23
C TYR A 226 1.47 8.02 4.76
N ALA A 227 0.19 8.19 5.10
CA ALA A 227 -0.88 7.28 4.73
C ALA A 227 -1.04 7.19 3.20
N SER A 228 -1.22 5.95 2.73
CA SER A 228 -1.55 5.69 1.33
C SER A 228 -3.03 6.01 1.06
N PRO A 229 -3.39 6.71 -0.03
CA PRO A 229 -4.77 6.88 -0.43
C PRO A 229 -5.43 5.52 -0.70
N VAL A 230 -6.68 5.34 -0.25
CA VAL A 230 -7.43 4.09 -0.49
C VAL A 230 -8.82 4.41 -0.99
N VAL A 231 -9.26 3.73 -2.05
CA VAL A 231 -10.66 3.82 -2.50
C VAL A 231 -11.41 2.59 -2.01
N LEU A 232 -12.46 2.83 -1.21
CA LEU A 232 -13.28 1.82 -0.54
C LEU A 232 -14.74 1.98 -0.93
N SER A 233 -15.44 0.86 -1.14
CA SER A 233 -16.90 0.84 -1.30
C SER A 233 -17.56 0.90 0.08
N VAL A 234 -18.10 2.06 0.46
CA VAL A 234 -18.66 2.31 1.79
C VAL A 234 -19.88 3.23 1.70
N ALA A 235 -20.92 2.91 2.47
CA ALA A 235 -22.23 3.57 2.41
C ALA A 235 -22.83 3.58 0.98
N GLY A 236 -22.63 2.49 0.23
CA GLY A 236 -23.19 2.30 -1.11
C GLY A 236 -22.53 3.10 -2.23
N LYS A 237 -21.35 3.69 -1.99
CA LYS A 237 -20.56 4.41 -3.01
C LYS A 237 -19.07 4.17 -2.84
N ASP A 238 -18.31 4.35 -3.90
CA ASP A 238 -16.86 4.33 -3.84
C ASP A 238 -16.32 5.68 -3.36
N GLN A 239 -15.48 5.64 -2.33
CA GLN A 239 -14.95 6.82 -1.67
C GLN A 239 -13.44 6.72 -1.55
N LEU A 240 -12.73 7.77 -1.97
CA LEU A 240 -11.30 7.92 -1.70
C LEU A 240 -11.13 8.43 -0.26
N ILE A 241 -10.58 7.61 0.62
CA ILE A 241 -10.38 7.92 2.02
C ILE A 241 -8.90 8.20 2.30
N LEU A 242 -8.65 9.28 3.05
CA LEU A 242 -7.35 9.57 3.64
C LEU A 242 -7.52 9.97 5.10
N THR A 243 -6.61 9.48 5.95
CA THR A 243 -6.50 9.85 7.36
C THR A 243 -5.15 10.51 7.61
N GLY A 244 -5.12 11.52 8.49
CA GLY A 244 -3.93 12.26 8.90
C GLY A 244 -4.06 13.74 8.61
N CYS A 245 -3.01 14.51 8.86
CA CYS A 245 -3.04 15.98 8.89
C CYS A 245 -4.19 16.54 9.74
N ASP A 246 -4.49 15.90 10.87
CA ASP A 246 -5.61 16.22 11.77
C ASP A 246 -7.00 16.08 11.13
N LEU A 247 -7.12 15.25 10.09
CA LEU A 247 -8.35 15.07 9.32
C LEU A 247 -8.64 13.59 9.03
N VAL A 248 -9.93 13.28 8.93
CA VAL A 248 -10.45 12.12 8.19
C VAL A 248 -11.25 12.66 7.02
N THR A 249 -10.79 12.39 5.80
CA THR A 249 -11.33 13.00 4.58
C THR A 249 -11.84 11.92 3.64
N SER A 250 -13.05 12.13 3.12
CA SER A 250 -13.58 11.40 1.97
C SER A 250 -13.68 12.30 0.76
N LEU A 251 -13.11 11.84 -0.34
CA LEU A 251 -13.17 12.47 -1.64
C LEU A 251 -13.90 11.57 -2.64
N ASP A 252 -14.54 12.17 -3.63
CA ASP A 252 -14.92 11.50 -4.87
C ASP A 252 -13.62 11.14 -5.63
N PRO A 253 -13.37 9.84 -5.90
CA PRO A 253 -12.10 9.40 -6.50
C PRO A 253 -11.90 9.89 -7.94
N MET A 254 -12.97 10.18 -8.67
CA MET A 254 -12.90 10.64 -10.07
C MET A 254 -12.62 12.14 -10.19
N THR A 255 -13.02 12.94 -9.19
CA THR A 255 -13.01 14.40 -9.28
C THR A 255 -12.17 15.09 -8.21
N GLY A 256 -11.79 14.38 -7.14
CA GLY A 256 -11.08 14.95 -5.99
C GLY A 256 -11.92 15.90 -5.13
N LYS A 257 -13.24 15.97 -5.36
CA LYS A 257 -14.17 16.80 -4.58
C LYS A 257 -14.43 16.15 -3.22
N VAL A 258 -14.52 16.96 -2.18
CA VAL A 258 -14.85 16.48 -0.83
C VAL A 258 -16.28 15.96 -0.81
N ASN A 259 -16.46 14.72 -0.37
CA ASN A 259 -17.75 14.16 0.01
C ASN A 259 -18.12 14.61 1.42
N TRP A 260 -17.18 14.43 2.35
CA TRP A 260 -17.25 14.81 3.75
C TRP A 260 -15.85 14.86 4.35
N GLU A 261 -15.68 15.63 5.41
CA GLU A 261 -14.41 15.79 6.13
C GLU A 261 -14.71 16.15 7.59
N ILE A 262 -13.95 15.53 8.50
CA ILE A 262 -14.02 15.80 9.93
C ILE A 262 -12.63 16.01 10.51
N GLU A 263 -12.57 16.64 11.67
CA GLU A 263 -11.35 16.64 12.49
C GLU A 263 -10.98 15.20 12.84
N GLY A 264 -9.75 14.81 12.53
CA GLY A 264 -9.18 13.51 12.88
C GLY A 264 -8.16 13.70 13.99
N ALA A 265 -8.07 12.78 14.94
CA ALA A 265 -7.23 12.97 16.12
C ALA A 265 -5.75 12.57 15.90
N THR A 266 -5.21 12.75 14.69
CA THR A 266 -3.77 12.63 14.46
C THR A 266 -3.22 13.46 13.29
N THR A 267 -2.09 14.11 13.54
CA THR A 267 -1.34 14.86 12.54
C THR A 267 -0.61 13.94 11.57
N GLU A 268 0.12 12.95 12.10
CA GLU A 268 0.93 12.02 11.32
C GLU A 268 0.39 10.61 11.48
N CYS A 269 0.08 9.93 10.38
CA CYS A 269 -0.27 8.53 10.38
C CYS A 269 0.37 7.80 9.19
N VAL A 270 0.58 6.50 9.34
CA VAL A 270 0.99 5.60 8.23
C VAL A 270 -0.14 4.64 7.87
N THR A 271 -1.05 4.37 8.81
CA THR A 271 -2.16 3.43 8.66
C THR A 271 -3.00 3.72 7.42
N THR A 272 -3.43 2.66 6.74
CA THR A 272 -4.42 2.74 5.66
C THR A 272 -5.78 2.32 6.22
N THR A 273 -6.78 3.17 5.98
CA THR A 273 -8.15 2.96 6.47
C THR A 273 -8.78 1.67 5.92
N VAL A 274 -9.60 1.02 6.75
CA VAL A 274 -10.45 -0.13 6.39
C VAL A 274 -11.92 0.18 6.67
N THR A 275 -12.83 -0.65 6.16
CA THR A 275 -14.29 -0.47 6.25
C THR A 275 -15.03 -1.79 6.39
N ASP A 276 -16.15 -1.77 7.13
CA ASP A 276 -17.17 -2.83 7.18
C ASP A 276 -18.33 -2.58 6.18
N GLY A 277 -18.16 -1.61 5.28
CA GLY A 277 -19.19 -1.15 4.33
C GLY A 277 -20.11 -0.05 4.86
N GLN A 278 -20.06 0.28 6.15
CA GLN A 278 -20.82 1.38 6.77
C GLN A 278 -19.89 2.43 7.41
N HIS A 279 -18.93 1.95 8.18
CA HIS A 279 -17.93 2.74 8.88
C HIS A 279 -16.62 2.76 8.11
N VAL A 280 -15.85 3.83 8.26
CA VAL A 280 -14.42 3.80 8.04
C VAL A 280 -13.71 3.83 9.38
N PHE A 281 -12.68 3.00 9.51
CA PHE A 281 -11.94 2.87 10.76
C PHE A 281 -10.62 3.61 10.67
N SER A 282 -10.49 4.64 11.50
CA SER A 282 -9.31 5.49 11.57
C SER A 282 -8.58 5.26 12.89
N SER A 283 -7.31 5.62 12.95
CA SER A 283 -6.51 5.49 14.16
C SER A 283 -5.50 6.62 14.26
N GLY A 284 -5.28 7.10 15.48
CA GLY A 284 -4.43 8.24 15.77
C GLY A 284 -3.74 8.15 17.14
N GLY A 285 -2.62 8.86 17.27
CA GLY A 285 -1.74 8.75 18.44
C GLY A 285 -1.27 10.06 19.08
N TYR A 286 -1.71 11.21 18.57
CA TYR A 286 -1.38 12.52 19.14
C TYR A 286 -2.47 13.56 18.82
N PRO A 287 -2.98 14.35 19.78
CA PRO A 287 -2.58 14.36 21.20
C PRO A 287 -3.08 13.14 21.98
N ASP A 288 -4.09 12.43 21.47
CA ASP A 288 -4.71 11.28 22.11
C ASP A 288 -4.49 9.98 21.32
N ASN A 289 -4.49 8.86 22.04
CA ASN A 289 -4.47 7.53 21.43
C ASN A 289 -5.90 7.04 21.24
N HIS A 290 -6.31 6.84 19.99
CA HIS A 290 -7.63 6.32 19.70
C HIS A 290 -7.67 5.52 18.40
N ILE A 291 -8.63 4.61 18.34
CA ILE A 291 -9.20 4.04 17.12
C ILE A 291 -10.64 4.52 17.09
N SER A 292 -11.09 5.04 15.96
CA SER A 292 -12.45 5.53 15.79
C SER A 292 -13.14 4.84 14.63
N ALA A 293 -14.45 4.62 14.80
CA ALA A 293 -15.35 4.30 13.70
C ALA A 293 -16.09 5.56 13.29
N VAL A 294 -15.94 5.96 12.03
CA VAL A 294 -16.61 7.11 11.45
C VAL A 294 -17.67 6.62 10.48
N VAL A 295 -18.92 7.04 10.67
CA VAL A 295 -20.02 6.75 9.75
C VAL A 295 -19.75 7.48 8.42
N ALA A 296 -19.58 6.70 7.35
CA ALA A 296 -19.12 7.22 6.06
C ALA A 296 -20.25 7.55 5.08
N ASP A 297 -21.47 7.76 5.59
CA ASP A 297 -22.65 8.13 4.81
C ASP A 297 -22.67 9.61 4.37
N GLY A 298 -21.69 10.40 4.84
CA GLY A 298 -21.62 11.84 4.63
C GLY A 298 -21.84 12.67 5.89
N SER A 299 -22.32 12.06 6.98
CA SER A 299 -22.45 12.71 8.28
C SER A 299 -21.09 13.03 8.91
N GLY A 300 -20.10 12.14 8.73
CA GLY A 300 -18.85 12.21 9.48
C GLY A 300 -19.03 11.94 10.98
N GLU A 301 -20.16 11.34 11.38
CA GLU A 301 -20.41 11.02 12.79
C GLU A 301 -19.39 10.00 13.29
N VAL A 302 -18.77 10.27 14.45
CA VAL A 302 -17.93 9.29 15.15
C VAL A 302 -18.86 8.40 15.98
N ALA A 303 -19.07 7.16 15.53
CA ALA A 303 -19.96 6.20 16.17
C ALA A 303 -19.41 5.74 17.54
N TRP A 304 -18.10 5.51 17.60
CA TRP A 304 -17.39 5.16 18.82
C TRP A 304 -15.90 5.44 18.71
N GLU A 305 -15.24 5.52 19.86
CA GLU A 305 -13.79 5.56 19.99
C GLU A 305 -13.31 4.59 21.07
N VAL A 306 -12.14 3.98 20.84
CA VAL A 306 -11.44 3.15 21.81
C VAL A 306 -10.11 3.80 22.13
N GLY A 307 -9.77 3.94 23.42
CA GLY A 307 -8.52 4.53 23.91
C GLY A 307 -7.27 3.66 23.68
N THR A 308 -7.06 3.22 22.45
CA THR A 308 -5.91 2.43 21.99
C THR A 308 -5.60 2.88 20.57
N ARG A 309 -4.34 2.82 20.13
CA ARG A 309 -3.95 3.22 18.78
C ARG A 309 -3.26 2.10 18.01
N VAL A 310 -3.41 2.16 16.70
CA VAL A 310 -2.52 1.59 15.69
C VAL A 310 -1.90 2.76 14.92
N TYR A 311 -0.58 2.86 14.87
CA TYR A 311 0.09 4.03 14.32
C TYR A 311 0.77 3.75 12.97
N VAL A 312 1.61 2.71 12.92
CA VAL A 312 2.28 2.29 11.68
C VAL A 312 1.51 1.18 10.94
N PRO A 313 1.16 0.05 11.59
CA PRO A 313 0.38 -1.01 10.93
C PRO A 313 -1.03 -0.54 10.53
N SER A 314 -1.70 -1.29 9.67
CA SER A 314 -3.13 -1.09 9.39
C SER A 314 -3.99 -2.22 9.92
N MET A 315 -5.25 -1.92 10.22
CA MET A 315 -6.23 -2.88 10.74
C MET A 315 -6.71 -3.84 9.63
N LEU A 316 -7.41 -4.90 10.02
CA LEU A 316 -8.15 -5.82 9.17
C LEU A 316 -9.61 -5.81 9.63
N GLU A 317 -10.56 -5.80 8.69
CA GLU A 317 -11.97 -6.00 9.00
C GLU A 317 -12.36 -7.40 8.56
N LYS A 318 -13.11 -8.13 9.38
CA LYS A 318 -13.70 -9.42 8.99
C LYS A 318 -14.98 -9.66 9.76
N ASP A 319 -16.08 -9.86 9.03
CA ASP A 319 -17.38 -10.27 9.56
C ASP A 319 -17.83 -9.40 10.76
N GLY A 320 -17.68 -8.07 10.64
CA GLY A 320 -18.09 -7.12 11.68
C GLY A 320 -17.13 -7.02 12.86
N HIS A 321 -15.89 -7.49 12.72
CA HIS A 321 -14.84 -7.38 13.72
C HIS A 321 -13.55 -6.81 13.13
N LEU A 322 -12.92 -5.91 13.87
CA LEU A 322 -11.59 -5.39 13.57
C LEU A 322 -10.53 -6.23 14.26
N PHE A 323 -9.56 -6.69 13.48
CA PHE A 323 -8.34 -7.33 13.96
C PHE A 323 -7.14 -6.44 13.69
N MET A 324 -6.20 -6.37 14.63
CA MET A 324 -5.05 -5.50 14.50
C MET A 324 -3.84 -6.00 15.29
N THR A 325 -2.66 -5.61 14.83
CA THR A 325 -1.43 -5.64 15.63
C THR A 325 -1.04 -4.22 15.97
N LEU A 326 -1.04 -3.89 17.26
CA LEU A 326 -0.56 -2.61 17.76
C LEU A 326 0.96 -2.54 17.62
N ASP A 327 1.51 -1.34 17.46
CA ASP A 327 2.93 -1.08 17.25
C ASP A 327 3.83 -1.75 18.31
N ALA A 328 3.35 -1.91 19.54
CA ALA A 328 4.09 -2.50 20.67
C ALA A 328 3.80 -4.01 20.90
N GLY A 329 3.48 -4.73 19.82
CA GLY A 329 3.42 -6.21 19.82
C GLY A 329 2.23 -6.79 20.58
N VAL A 330 1.04 -6.21 20.39
CA VAL A 330 -0.22 -6.71 20.94
C VAL A 330 -1.19 -6.97 19.79
N ALA A 331 -1.69 -8.20 19.68
CA ALA A 331 -2.85 -8.50 18.85
C ALA A 331 -4.12 -8.09 19.59
N MET A 332 -5.10 -7.53 18.88
CA MET A 332 -6.35 -7.06 19.46
C MET A 332 -7.51 -7.29 18.50
N CYS A 333 -8.67 -7.65 19.06
CA CYS A 333 -9.94 -7.74 18.35
C CYS A 333 -10.96 -6.78 18.96
N VAL A 334 -11.69 -6.07 18.10
CA VAL A 334 -12.72 -5.09 18.47
C VAL A 334 -13.98 -5.34 17.65
N ASP A 335 -15.13 -5.17 18.27
CA ASP A 335 -16.43 -5.16 17.61
C ASP A 335 -16.60 -3.90 16.73
N CYS A 336 -16.86 -4.05 15.42
CA CYS A 336 -16.96 -2.93 14.49
C CYS A 336 -18.11 -1.96 14.82
N GLN A 337 -19.17 -2.44 15.48
CA GLN A 337 -20.38 -1.67 15.72
C GLN A 337 -20.33 -0.91 17.05
N THR A 338 -19.68 -1.48 18.05
CA THR A 338 -19.71 -0.95 19.43
C THR A 338 -18.36 -0.44 19.92
N GLY A 339 -17.25 -0.79 19.27
CA GLY A 339 -15.91 -0.53 19.78
C GLY A 339 -15.54 -1.41 20.98
N GLU A 340 -16.37 -2.40 21.33
CA GLU A 340 -16.07 -3.32 22.43
C GLU A 340 -14.80 -4.13 22.11
N THR A 341 -13.80 -4.05 22.98
CA THR A 341 -12.63 -4.93 22.89
C THR A 341 -13.03 -6.35 23.26
N LYS A 342 -13.03 -7.27 22.29
CA LYS A 342 -13.32 -8.69 22.54
C LYS A 342 -12.16 -9.38 23.24
N TRP A 343 -10.94 -9.16 22.76
CA TRP A 343 -9.73 -9.71 23.39
C TRP A 343 -8.47 -8.92 23.03
N LYS A 344 -7.42 -9.09 23.85
CA LYS A 344 -6.05 -8.65 23.59
C LYS A 344 -5.07 -9.78 23.92
N ALA A 345 -4.01 -9.94 23.13
CA ALA A 345 -2.96 -10.93 23.34
C ALA A 345 -1.58 -10.34 23.06
N ARG A 346 -0.59 -10.66 23.88
CA ARG A 346 0.80 -10.22 23.67
C ARG A 346 1.47 -11.13 22.63
N LEU A 347 1.98 -10.54 21.55
CA LEU A 347 2.85 -11.22 20.58
C LEU A 347 4.34 -10.98 20.92
N GLY A 348 4.69 -9.74 21.25
CA GLY A 348 6.08 -9.31 21.45
C GLY A 348 6.73 -8.76 20.17
N GLY A 349 7.81 -7.98 20.36
CA GLY A 349 8.45 -7.20 19.28
C GLY A 349 7.65 -5.98 18.85
N ASP A 350 8.28 -5.14 18.03
CA ASP A 350 7.64 -3.94 17.48
C ASP A 350 7.04 -4.24 16.10
N PHE A 351 5.92 -3.61 15.74
CA PHE A 351 5.25 -3.83 14.45
C PHE A 351 5.23 -2.57 13.60
N THR A 352 5.79 -2.67 12.40
CA THR A 352 5.59 -1.73 11.29
C THR A 352 4.78 -2.36 10.15
N SER A 353 5.01 -3.64 9.88
CA SER A 353 4.22 -4.39 8.90
C SER A 353 2.75 -4.47 9.32
N SER A 354 1.86 -4.36 8.35
CA SER A 354 0.45 -4.66 8.57
C SER A 354 0.22 -6.18 8.61
N PRO A 355 -0.79 -6.66 9.36
CA PRO A 355 -1.25 -8.04 9.26
C PRO A 355 -1.99 -8.27 7.93
N VAL A 356 -2.01 -9.54 7.49
CA VAL A 356 -2.73 -9.99 6.29
C VAL A 356 -3.65 -11.15 6.66
N LEU A 357 -4.91 -11.07 6.21
CA LEU A 357 -5.92 -12.10 6.39
C LEU A 357 -5.92 -13.08 5.22
N VAL A 358 -5.92 -14.38 5.52
CA VAL A 358 -6.08 -15.46 4.54
C VAL A 358 -7.06 -16.47 5.12
N ASN A 359 -8.21 -16.66 4.48
CA ASN A 359 -9.34 -17.42 5.03
C ASN A 359 -9.69 -16.94 6.47
N ASP A 360 -9.37 -17.75 7.47
CA ASP A 360 -9.57 -17.48 8.89
C ASP A 360 -8.26 -17.26 9.66
N ARG A 361 -7.12 -17.11 8.98
CA ARG A 361 -5.79 -16.94 9.57
C ARG A 361 -5.24 -15.55 9.31
N ILE A 362 -4.64 -14.95 10.32
CA ILE A 362 -3.93 -13.68 10.23
C ILE A 362 -2.43 -13.96 10.31
N TYR A 363 -1.70 -13.45 9.33
CA TYR A 363 -0.24 -13.46 9.28
C TYR A 363 0.27 -12.06 9.65
N ALA A 364 0.97 -11.94 10.77
CA ALA A 364 1.52 -10.67 11.24
C ALA A 364 3.01 -10.80 11.51
N VAL A 365 3.84 -9.98 10.85
CA VAL A 365 5.30 -10.02 11.00
C VAL A 365 5.78 -8.78 11.76
N ASN A 366 6.63 -8.98 12.74
CA ASN A 366 7.21 -7.89 13.51
C ASN A 366 8.54 -7.39 12.89
N GLU A 367 9.10 -6.32 13.45
CA GLU A 367 10.30 -5.64 12.95
C GLU A 367 11.55 -6.52 13.02
N GLU A 368 11.58 -7.53 13.89
CA GLU A 368 12.68 -8.49 14.03
C GLU A 368 12.54 -9.71 13.10
N GLY A 369 11.55 -9.75 12.21
CA GLY A 369 11.35 -10.86 11.27
C GLY A 369 10.61 -12.07 11.84
N LYS A 370 10.03 -11.94 13.03
CA LYS A 370 9.17 -12.96 13.62
C LYS A 370 7.74 -12.81 13.10
N CYS A 371 7.26 -13.84 12.43
CA CYS A 371 5.88 -13.97 11.99
C CYS A 371 5.05 -14.73 13.02
N TYR A 372 3.91 -14.15 13.38
CA TYR A 372 2.88 -14.74 14.22
C TYR A 372 1.68 -15.06 13.34
N ILE A 373 1.16 -16.28 13.50
CA ILE A 373 -0.01 -16.76 12.79
C ILE A 373 -1.08 -17.11 13.83
N PHE A 374 -2.26 -16.53 13.70
CA PHE A 374 -3.37 -16.75 14.63
C PHE A 374 -4.71 -16.69 13.92
N ARG A 375 -5.77 -17.26 14.52
CA ARG A 375 -7.11 -17.21 13.93
C ARG A 375 -7.74 -15.82 14.05
N ALA A 376 -8.45 -15.42 13.00
CA ALA A 376 -9.40 -14.32 13.02
C ALA A 376 -10.72 -14.75 13.70
N ASP A 377 -10.62 -15.16 14.97
CA ASP A 377 -11.74 -15.58 15.82
C ASP A 377 -12.10 -14.41 16.76
N PRO A 378 -13.34 -13.88 16.72
CA PRO A 378 -13.74 -12.79 17.60
C PRO A 378 -13.91 -13.21 19.06
N GLU A 379 -14.10 -14.50 19.36
CA GLU A 379 -14.39 -14.97 20.71
C GLU A 379 -13.12 -15.12 21.57
N ARG A 380 -11.97 -15.41 20.95
CA ARG A 380 -10.69 -15.55 21.65
C ARG A 380 -9.49 -15.43 20.71
N PHE A 381 -8.34 -15.12 21.30
CA PHE A 381 -7.06 -15.30 20.62
C PHE A 381 -6.69 -16.79 20.55
N GLU A 382 -6.42 -17.30 19.34
CA GLU A 382 -5.94 -18.66 19.10
C GLU A 382 -4.71 -18.64 18.20
N SER A 383 -3.53 -18.91 18.77
CA SER A 383 -2.27 -19.02 18.02
C SER A 383 -2.23 -20.31 17.20
N ILE A 384 -1.79 -20.19 15.95
CA ILE A 384 -1.59 -21.29 14.99
C ILE A 384 -0.10 -21.63 14.88
N GLY A 385 0.79 -20.62 14.89
CA GLY A 385 2.22 -20.86 14.74
C GLY A 385 3.04 -19.58 14.78
N GLU A 386 4.35 -19.76 14.95
CA GLU A 386 5.35 -18.69 14.93
C GLU A 386 6.53 -19.11 14.06
N ASN A 387 7.10 -18.18 13.31
CA ASN A 387 8.23 -18.43 12.41
C ASN A 387 9.23 -17.28 12.49
N GLN A 388 10.52 -17.58 12.59
CA GLN A 388 11.59 -16.58 12.51
C GLN A 388 12.20 -16.59 11.12
N LEU A 389 12.27 -15.43 10.47
CA LEU A 389 12.93 -15.27 9.17
C LEU A 389 13.75 -13.98 9.12
N GLY A 390 15.06 -14.13 8.96
CA GLY A 390 16.02 -13.02 8.97
C GLY A 390 16.07 -12.28 10.31
N ASP A 391 16.50 -11.03 10.25
CA ASP A 391 16.77 -10.17 11.42
C ASP A 391 15.98 -8.87 11.40
N SER A 392 15.38 -8.52 10.25
CA SER A 392 14.60 -7.29 10.10
C SER A 392 13.54 -7.38 9.02
N VAL A 393 12.29 -7.03 9.34
CA VAL A 393 11.19 -6.96 8.36
C VAL A 393 10.37 -5.69 8.56
N MET A 394 10.20 -4.91 7.49
CA MET A 394 9.37 -3.70 7.51
C MET A 394 8.20 -3.78 6.51
N SER A 395 8.32 -4.62 5.49
CA SER A 395 7.29 -4.80 4.47
C SER A 395 6.12 -5.63 4.98
N THR A 396 4.93 -5.36 4.45
CA THR A 396 3.77 -6.25 4.64
C THR A 396 3.90 -7.47 3.73
N PRO A 397 3.62 -8.69 4.24
CA PRO A 397 3.59 -9.87 3.39
C PRO A 397 2.58 -9.70 2.25
N THR A 398 2.93 -10.22 1.09
CA THR A 398 1.95 -10.43 0.00
C THR A 398 1.63 -11.90 -0.05
N ILE A 399 0.36 -12.27 0.10
CA ILE A 399 -0.04 -13.67 0.19
C ILE A 399 -1.03 -14.00 -0.91
N SER A 400 -0.63 -14.87 -1.83
CA SER A 400 -1.47 -15.26 -2.96
C SER A 400 -1.05 -16.60 -3.56
N GLY A 401 -2.03 -17.40 -3.97
CA GLY A 401 -1.82 -18.73 -4.53
C GLY A 401 -1.17 -19.70 -3.53
N GLY A 402 -1.43 -19.54 -2.24
CA GLY A 402 -0.81 -20.36 -1.18
C GLY A 402 0.68 -20.06 -0.94
N ARG A 403 1.21 -18.98 -1.52
CA ARG A 403 2.60 -18.53 -1.31
C ARG A 403 2.63 -17.18 -0.62
N ILE A 404 3.66 -16.97 0.20
CA ILE A 404 3.94 -15.72 0.92
C ILE A 404 5.20 -15.09 0.31
N TYR A 405 5.08 -13.84 -0.11
CA TYR A 405 6.18 -13.03 -0.64
C TYR A 405 6.54 -11.96 0.39
N LEU A 406 7.80 -11.95 0.84
CA LEU A 406 8.22 -11.10 1.95
C LEU A 406 9.63 -10.55 1.74
N ARG A 407 9.80 -9.24 1.95
CA ARG A 407 11.13 -8.62 1.99
C ARG A 407 11.71 -8.76 3.39
N VAL A 408 12.93 -9.27 3.46
CA VAL A 408 13.60 -9.63 4.71
C VAL A 408 15.04 -9.15 4.68
N GLY A 409 15.44 -8.39 5.70
CA GLY A 409 16.82 -8.02 5.98
C GLY A 409 17.50 -9.07 6.86
N VAL A 410 18.72 -9.45 6.49
CA VAL A 410 19.56 -10.41 7.19
C VAL A 410 20.92 -9.79 7.50
N GLN A 411 21.47 -10.02 8.68
CA GLN A 411 22.82 -9.65 9.05
C GLN A 411 23.79 -10.77 8.68
N GLU A 412 24.55 -10.57 7.60
CA GLU A 412 25.52 -11.54 7.09
C GLU A 412 26.93 -10.92 7.12
N GLY A 413 27.85 -11.53 7.87
CA GLY A 413 29.24 -11.07 7.93
C GLY A 413 29.42 -9.62 8.43
N GLY A 414 28.52 -9.15 9.30
CA GLY A 414 28.53 -7.77 9.82
C GLY A 414 27.97 -6.71 8.87
N LYS A 415 27.30 -7.13 7.78
CA LYS A 415 26.59 -6.25 6.86
C LYS A 415 25.14 -6.69 6.73
N ARG A 416 24.25 -5.72 6.51
CA ARG A 416 22.84 -5.98 6.17
C ARG A 416 22.74 -6.37 4.68
N GLN A 417 22.05 -7.47 4.39
CA GLN A 417 21.64 -7.88 3.06
C GLN A 417 20.11 -7.99 3.03
N GLU A 418 19.47 -7.38 2.05
CA GLU A 418 18.02 -7.55 1.83
C GLU A 418 17.77 -8.72 0.89
N TYR A 419 16.68 -9.43 1.12
CA TYR A 419 16.21 -10.52 0.28
C TYR A 419 14.72 -10.37 0.01
N LEU A 420 14.27 -10.78 -1.17
CA LEU A 420 12.88 -11.15 -1.38
C LEU A 420 12.75 -12.66 -1.26
N TYR A 421 11.86 -13.11 -0.38
CA TYR A 421 11.52 -14.50 -0.18
C TYR A 421 10.20 -14.85 -0.87
N CYS A 422 10.13 -16.06 -1.42
CA CYS A 422 8.89 -16.77 -1.70
C CYS A 422 8.82 -18.01 -0.81
N ILE A 423 7.86 -18.01 0.11
CA ILE A 423 7.62 -19.05 1.10
C ILE A 423 6.37 -19.81 0.66
N GLY A 424 6.42 -21.13 0.62
CA GLY A 424 5.37 -21.97 0.06
C GLY A 424 5.83 -23.42 -0.03
N GLU A 425 4.89 -24.30 -0.35
CA GLU A 425 5.16 -25.72 -0.65
C GLU A 425 5.66 -25.95 -2.08
#